data_AF-A0A5R8QDQ4-F1
#
_entry.id   AF-A0A5R8QDQ4-F1
#
_cell.length_a   1.000
_cell.length_b   1.000
_cell.length_c   1.000
_cell.angle_alpha   90.00
_cell.angle_beta   90.00
_cell.angle_gamma   90.00
#
_symmetry.space_group_name_H-M   'P 1'
#
loop_
_entity.id
_entity.type
_entity.pdbx_description
1 polymer ?
#
loop_
_entity_poly.entity_id
_entity_poly.type
_entity_poly.pdbx_seq_one_letter_code
_entity_poly.pdbx_strand_id
1 'polypeptide(L)'
;MKEIRPDWISKTLAGAILGFSLALALAGLFAWLGPGGLGTPNKFQLVMWLVPPIWLTTLSLCFLFTSGTRAWLWLGGANLIAYAGLFACRQLIH
;
A
#
# COMPACT_ATOMS: atom_id res chain seq x y z
N MET A 1 -24.64 -2.09 28.36
CA MET A 1 -24.43 -2.93 27.16
C MET A 1 -23.48 -2.19 26.25
N LYS A 2 -22.35 -2.80 25.87
CA LYS A 2 -21.36 -2.15 25.00
C LYS A 2 -21.93 -2.21 23.58
N GLU A 3 -22.36 -1.08 23.03
CA GLU A 3 -22.88 -1.01 21.67
C GLU A 3 -21.86 -1.64 20.71
N ILE A 4 -22.31 -2.64 19.94
CA ILE A 4 -21.53 -3.21 18.86
C ILE A 4 -21.43 -2.11 17.80
N ARG A 5 -20.38 -1.28 17.88
CA ARG A 5 -20.10 -0.28 16.85
C ARG A 5 -19.57 -1.01 15.61
N PRO A 6 -20.23 -0.90 14.45
CA PRO A 6 -19.75 -1.49 13.22
C PRO A 6 -18.50 -0.73 12.74
N ASP A 7 -17.33 -1.15 13.20
CA ASP A 7 -16.04 -0.61 12.75
C ASP A 7 -15.58 -1.21 11.40
N TRP A 8 -16.33 -2.19 10.88
CA TRP A 8 -16.06 -2.85 9.61
C TRP A 8 -16.04 -1.89 8.43
N ILE A 9 -16.94 -0.90 8.35
CA ILE A 9 -16.92 0.11 7.26
C ILE A 9 -15.62 0.92 7.31
N SER A 10 -15.22 1.34 8.51
CA SER A 10 -13.99 2.12 8.70
C SER A 10 -12.74 1.31 8.31
N LYS A 11 -12.71 0.01 8.65
CA LYS A 11 -11.63 -0.91 8.24
C LYS A 11 -11.60 -1.13 6.73
N THR A 12 -12.76 -1.36 6.12
CA THR A 12 -12.87 -1.54 4.66
C THR A 12 -12.41 -0.29 3.93
N LEU A 13 -12.82 0.91 4.38
CA LEU A 13 -12.36 2.17 3.80
C LEU A 13 -10.85 2.38 3.99
N ALA A 14 -10.31 2.04 5.16
CA ALA A 14 -8.87 2.10 5.40
C ALA A 14 -8.11 1.17 4.44
N GLY A 15 -8.52 -0.09 4.34
CA GLY A 15 -7.92 -1.08 3.45
C GLY A 15 -8.08 -0.73 1.97
N ALA A 16 -9.24 -0.21 1.57
CA ALA A 16 -9.50 0.19 0.19
C ALA A 16 -8.63 1.38 -0.21
N ILE A 17 -8.65 2.48 0.56
CA ILE A 17 -7.96 3.73 0.21
C ILE A 17 -6.46 3.63 0.51
N LEU A 18 -6.11 3.37 1.77
CA LEU A 18 -4.71 3.35 2.18
C LEU A 18 -3.99 2.08 1.72
N GLY A 19 -4.68 0.94 1.62
CA GLY A 19 -4.08 -0.26 1.04
C GLY A 19 -3.79 -0.09 -0.45
N PHE A 20 -4.67 0.57 -1.21
CA PHE A 20 -4.42 0.87 -2.63
C PHE A 20 -3.24 1.83 -2.80
N SER A 21 -3.24 2.91 -2.02
CA SER A 21 -2.14 3.88 -1.98
C SER A 21 -0.80 3.21 -1.63
N LEU A 22 -0.79 2.29 -0.67
CA LEU A 22 0.40 1.52 -0.30
C LEU A 22 0.86 0.60 -1.44
N ALA A 23 -0.08 -0.07 -2.12
CA ALA A 23 0.24 -0.92 -3.27
C ALA A 23 0.91 -0.13 -4.40
N LEU A 24 0.43 1.09 -4.69
CA LEU A 24 1.06 1.99 -5.66
C LEU A 24 2.47 2.40 -5.24
N ALA A 25 2.67 2.78 -3.97
CA ALA A 25 3.99 3.17 -3.46
C ALA A 25 5.00 2.01 -3.55
N LEU A 26 4.60 0.80 -3.16
CA LEU A 26 5.46 -0.39 -3.23
C LEU A 26 5.75 -0.82 -4.66
N ALA A 27 4.75 -0.81 -5.54
CA ALA A 27 4.95 -1.09 -6.97
C ALA A 27 5.88 -0.05 -7.63
N GLY A 28 5.72 1.23 -7.27
CA GLY A 28 6.62 2.31 -7.69
C GLY A 28 8.05 2.11 -7.19
N LEU A 29 8.23 1.75 -5.91
CA LEU A 29 9.55 1.42 -5.36
C LEU A 29 10.21 0.28 -6.12
N PHE A 30 9.45 -0.78 -6.45
CA PHE A 30 9.94 -1.87 -7.27
C PHE A 30 10.32 -1.40 -8.68
N ALA A 31 9.57 -0.47 -9.27
CA ALA A 31 9.91 0.11 -10.57
C ALA A 31 11.23 0.89 -10.54
N TRP A 32 11.51 1.63 -9.47
CA TRP A 32 12.74 2.43 -9.32
C TRP A 32 13.96 1.61 -8.92
N LEU A 33 13.81 0.67 -7.97
CA LEU A 33 14.90 -0.17 -7.45
C LEU A 33 15.19 -1.38 -8.35
N GLY A 34 14.25 -1.76 -9.21
CA GLY A 34 14.37 -2.95 -10.05
C GLY A 34 15.43 -2.80 -11.16
N PRO A 35 16.28 -3.81 -11.39
CA PRO A 35 17.33 -3.78 -12.42
C PRO A 35 16.75 -3.62 -13.83
N GLY A 36 17.49 -2.97 -14.74
CA GLY A 36 17.14 -2.86 -16.17
C GLY A 36 16.41 -1.58 -16.61
N GLY A 37 16.34 -0.54 -15.77
CA GLY A 37 15.77 0.77 -16.12
C GLY A 37 14.27 0.72 -16.48
N LEU A 38 13.72 1.81 -17.03
CA LEU A 38 12.33 1.89 -17.52
C LEU A 38 12.16 1.31 -18.94
N GLY A 39 13.24 0.85 -19.58
CA GLY A 39 13.22 0.41 -20.99
C GLY A 39 12.85 -1.07 -21.21
N THR A 40 12.70 -1.86 -20.14
CA THR A 40 12.41 -3.29 -20.26
C THR A 40 10.89 -3.52 -20.40
N PRO A 41 10.39 -4.03 -21.55
CA PRO A 41 8.95 -4.13 -21.82
C PRO A 41 8.15 -4.92 -20.77
N ASN A 42 8.76 -5.98 -20.22
CA ASN A 42 8.11 -6.85 -19.25
C ASN A 42 8.03 -6.24 -17.84
N LYS A 43 8.82 -5.21 -17.55
CA LYS A 43 8.87 -4.59 -16.22
C LYS A 43 7.61 -3.80 -15.90
N PHE A 44 7.06 -3.09 -16.89
CA PHE A 44 5.80 -2.35 -16.71
C PHE A 44 4.63 -3.28 -16.43
N GLN A 45 4.53 -4.39 -17.16
CA GLN A 45 3.50 -5.39 -16.92
C GLN A 45 3.63 -5.96 -15.50
N LEU A 46 4.84 -6.34 -15.09
CA LEU A 46 5.06 -6.87 -13.74
C LEU A 46 4.69 -5.85 -12.65
N VAL A 47 5.13 -4.59 -12.78
CA VAL A 47 4.76 -3.51 -11.84
C VAL A 47 3.25 -3.31 -11.77
N MET A 48 2.57 -3.32 -12.91
CA MET A 48 1.10 -3.22 -12.97
C MET A 48 0.43 -4.42 -12.27
N TRP A 49 0.91 -5.63 -12.52
CA TRP A 49 0.40 -6.87 -11.95
C TRP A 49 0.72 -7.04 -10.46
N LEU A 50 1.70 -6.32 -9.91
CA LEU A 50 1.98 -6.29 -8.48
C LEU A 50 0.94 -5.51 -7.67
N VAL A 51 0.25 -4.53 -8.27
CA VAL A 51 -0.69 -3.67 -7.54
C VAL A 51 -1.88 -4.47 -6.99
N PRO A 52 -2.63 -5.27 -7.78
CA PRO A 52 -3.77 -6.04 -7.27
C PRO A 52 -3.45 -6.99 -6.11
N PRO A 53 -2.42 -7.86 -6.16
CA PRO A 53 -2.14 -8.80 -5.07
C PRO A 53 -1.69 -8.08 -3.79
N ILE A 54 -0.90 -7.00 -3.90
CA ILE A 54 -0.52 -6.20 -2.73
C ILE A 54 -1.75 -5.51 -2.14
N TRP A 55 -2.58 -4.90 -2.99
CA TRP A 55 -3.79 -4.22 -2.54
C TRP A 55 -4.77 -5.19 -1.85
N LEU A 56 -5.08 -6.32 -2.46
CA LEU A 56 -5.99 -7.31 -1.87
C LEU A 56 -5.44 -7.90 -0.58
N THR A 57 -4.13 -8.14 -0.50
CA THR A 57 -3.48 -8.62 0.73
C THR A 57 -3.61 -7.58 1.84
N THR A 58 -3.31 -6.31 1.57
CA THR A 58 -3.45 -5.23 2.57
C THR A 58 -4.91 -5.01 2.98
N LEU A 59 -5.85 -5.15 2.06
CA LEU A 59 -7.29 -5.10 2.32
C LEU A 59 -7.73 -6.28 3.20
N SER A 60 -7.25 -7.49 2.95
CA SER A 60 -7.54 -8.64 3.84
C SER A 60 -6.93 -8.47 5.22
N LEU A 61 -5.68 -8.00 5.31
CA LEU A 61 -4.99 -7.76 6.57
C LEU A 61 -5.64 -6.65 7.41
N CYS A 62 -6.39 -5.72 6.80
CA CYS A 62 -7.05 -4.64 7.55
C CYS A 62 -8.09 -5.17 8.56
N PHE A 63 -8.64 -6.36 8.31
CA PHE A 63 -9.60 -7.01 9.21
C PHE A 63 -8.94 -7.69 10.42
N LEU A 64 -7.62 -7.88 10.42
CA LEU A 64 -6.88 -8.34 11.60
C LEU A 64 -6.78 -7.25 12.68
N PHE A 65 -7.00 -5.98 12.33
CA PHE A 65 -6.99 -4.91 13.32
C PHE A 65 -8.25 -4.93 14.19
N THR A 66 -8.05 -4.77 15.49
CA THR A 66 -9.14 -4.77 16.49
C THR A 66 -10.03 -3.52 16.42
N SER A 67 -9.62 -2.46 15.70
CA SER A 67 -10.35 -1.19 15.60
C SER A 67 -10.07 -0.53 14.25
N GLY A 68 -11.08 0.15 13.68
CA GLY A 68 -10.92 0.97 12.47
C GLY A 68 -9.82 2.04 12.60
N THR A 69 -9.76 2.74 13.74
CA THR A 69 -8.72 3.77 13.97
C THR A 69 -7.31 3.19 13.93
N ARG A 70 -7.12 1.98 14.47
CA ARG A 70 -5.83 1.28 14.40
C ARG A 70 -5.48 0.93 12.95
N ALA A 71 -6.45 0.47 12.15
CA ALA A 71 -6.23 0.19 10.73
C ALA A 71 -5.77 1.45 9.98
N TRP A 72 -6.42 2.59 10.23
CA TRP A 72 -6.01 3.89 9.66
C TRP A 72 -4.61 4.32 10.09
N LEU A 73 -4.27 4.21 11.37
CA LEU A 73 -2.94 4.59 11.87
C LEU A 73 -1.84 3.70 11.31
N TRP A 74 -2.05 2.38 11.29
CA TRP A 74 -1.06 1.44 10.77
C TRP A 74 -0.88 1.57 9.25
N LEU A 75 -1.97 1.60 8.49
CA LEU A 75 -1.89 1.76 7.03
C LEU A 75 -1.39 3.16 6.65
N GLY A 76 -1.75 4.19 7.42
CA GLY A 76 -1.26 5.55 7.22
C GLY A 76 0.25 5.66 7.49
N GLY A 77 0.72 5.08 8.60
CA GLY A 77 2.15 5.00 8.89
C GLY A 77 2.93 4.21 7.84
N ALA A 78 2.40 3.07 7.40
CA ALA A 78 3.01 2.29 6.33
C ALA A 78 3.08 3.08 5.00
N ASN A 79 2.03 3.84 4.66
CA ASN A 79 2.04 4.74 3.50
C ASN A 79 3.13 5.81 3.63
N LEU A 80 3.22 6.48 4.78
CA LEU A 80 4.23 7.52 5.00
C LEU A 80 5.64 6.96 4.81
N ILE A 81 5.94 5.78 5.36
CA ILE A 81 7.24 5.13 5.19
C ILE A 81 7.49 4.76 3.72
N ALA A 82 6.49 4.16 3.04
CA ALA A 82 6.63 3.75 1.65
C ALA A 82 6.84 4.94 0.70
N TYR A 83 6.07 6.02 0.87
CA TYR A 83 6.23 7.24 0.08
C TYR A 83 7.51 8.01 0.43
N ALA A 84 7.95 8.01 1.69
CA ALA A 84 9.25 8.57 2.06
C ALA A 84 10.39 7.80 1.37
N GLY A 85 10.33 6.47 1.36
CA GLY A 85 11.27 5.63 0.62
C GLY A 85 11.23 5.91 -0.88
N LEU A 86 10.04 6.04 -1.47
CA LEU A 86 9.87 6.34 -2.90
C LEU A 86 10.45 7.71 -3.25
N PHE A 87 10.21 8.72 -2.41
CA PHE A 87 10.77 10.05 -2.57
C PHE A 87 12.30 10.03 -2.44
N ALA A 88 12.84 9.32 -1.45
CA ALA A 88 14.28 9.14 -1.30
C ALA A 88 14.91 8.44 -2.52
N CYS A 89 14.30 7.36 -3.02
CA CYS A 89 14.77 6.68 -4.24
C CYS A 89 14.76 7.63 -5.44
N ARG A 90 13.71 8.44 -5.58
CA ARG A 90 13.62 9.43 -6.67
C ARG A 90 14.65 10.55 -6.54
N GLN A 91 15.10 10.91 -5.34
CA GLN A 91 16.11 11.95 -5.13
C GLN A 91 17.55 11.41 -5.25
N LEU A 92 17.77 10.13 -4.91
CA LEU A 92 19.10 9.55 -4.81
C LEU A 92 19.52 8.72 -6.04
N ILE A 93 18.56 8.13 -6.75
CA ILE A 93 18.80 7.22 -7.89
C ILE A 93 18.56 7.94 -9.23
N HIS A 94 18.15 9.20 -9.19
CA HIS A 94 17.80 9.99 -10.37
C HIS A 94 18.78 11.13 -10.62
#